data_AF-A0A2P4SHZ0-F1
#
_entry.id   AF-A0A2P4SHZ0-F1
#
_cell.length_a   1.000
_cell.length_b   1.000
_cell.length_c   1.000
_cell.angle_alpha   90.00
_cell.angle_beta   90.00
_cell.angle_gamma   90.00
#
_symmetry.space_group_name_H-M   'P 1'
#
loop_
_entity.id
_entity.type
_entity.pdbx_description
1 polymer ?
#
loop_
_entity_poly.entity_id
_entity_poly.type
_entity_poly.pdbx_seq_one_letter_code
_entity_poly.pdbx_strand_id
1 'polypeptide(L)'
;QYYWYDERGKKIKCTAPQYVDFVMSSVQKLVTDEDVFPTKYGKEFPNSFESLVKKICKYLFHVLAHIYSSHFKETLALELHGHLNTLYTHFILFIREFNLVDLKETTIMDDLTERQKSLESTPKASLSPLNALNPVVNQLYKQFFVFHPVS
;
A
#
# COMPACT_ATOMS: atom_id res chain seq x y z
N GLN A 1 0.61 -0.12 16.16
CA GLN A 1 1.40 -1.37 16.20
C GLN A 1 0.48 -2.55 15.90
N TYR A 2 0.82 -3.38 14.91
CA TYR A 2 -0.01 -4.50 14.46
C TYR A 2 0.30 -5.79 15.25
N TYR A 3 -0.69 -6.66 15.37
CA TYR A 3 -0.55 -7.98 16.00
C TYR A 3 -0.65 -9.07 14.94
N TRP A 4 0.17 -10.11 15.09
CA TRP A 4 0.09 -11.30 14.26
C TRP A 4 -0.79 -12.35 14.92
N TYR A 5 -1.52 -13.12 14.12
CA TYR A 5 -2.26 -14.28 14.57
C TYR A 5 -1.67 -15.51 13.88
N ASP A 6 -1.19 -16.47 14.67
CA ASP A 6 -0.67 -17.72 14.11
C ASP A 6 -1.78 -18.59 13.50
N GLU A 7 -1.38 -19.69 12.85
CA GLU A 7 -2.32 -20.63 12.23
C GLU A 7 -3.29 -21.28 13.24
N ARG A 8 -3.00 -21.18 14.54
CA ARG A 8 -3.82 -21.69 15.65
C ARG A 8 -4.70 -20.60 16.26
N GLY A 9 -4.70 -19.39 15.69
CA GLY A 9 -5.46 -18.23 16.17
C GLY A 9 -4.86 -17.53 17.39
N LYS A 10 -3.64 -17.88 17.81
CA LYS A 10 -2.97 -17.25 18.94
C LYS A 10 -2.40 -15.89 18.52
N LYS A 11 -2.74 -14.87 19.30
CA LYS A 11 -2.20 -13.52 19.16
C LYS A 11 -0.73 -13.48 19.59
N ILE A 12 0.15 -13.07 18.68
CA ILE A 12 1.59 -12.95 18.89
C ILE A 12 1.99 -11.47 18.80
N LYS A 13 2.71 -10.99 19.82
CA LYS A 13 3.38 -9.70 19.79
C LYS A 13 4.73 -9.87 19.11
N CYS A 14 4.99 -9.06 18.08
CA CYS A 14 6.22 -9.09 17.31
C CYS A 14 6.73 -7.66 17.06
N THR A 15 8.01 -7.54 16.73
CA THR A 15 8.57 -6.28 16.23
C THR A 15 8.08 -6.02 14.80
N ALA A 16 8.21 -4.77 14.33
CA ALA A 16 7.83 -4.42 12.96
C ALA A 16 8.49 -5.29 11.88
N PRO A 17 9.83 -5.52 11.87
CA PRO A 17 10.44 -6.39 10.88
C PRO A 17 9.94 -7.83 10.96
N GLN A 18 9.79 -8.40 12.16
CA GLN A 18 9.22 -9.73 12.35
C GLN A 18 7.78 -9.83 11.80
N TYR A 19 6.97 -8.79 12.01
CA TYR A 19 5.62 -8.73 11.47
C TYR A 19 5.63 -8.74 9.93
N VAL A 20 6.51 -7.95 9.31
CA VAL A 20 6.69 -7.92 7.86
C VAL A 20 7.10 -9.30 7.33
N ASP A 21 8.05 -9.97 7.99
CA ASP A 21 8.50 -11.32 7.60
C ASP A 21 7.34 -12.33 7.66
N PHE A 22 6.54 -12.31 8.72
CA PHE A 22 5.36 -13.18 8.84
C PHE A 22 4.31 -12.89 7.77
N VAL A 23 4.05 -11.61 7.50
CA VAL A 23 3.12 -11.20 6.43
C VAL A 23 3.62 -11.71 5.08
N MET A 24 4.86 -11.41 4.71
CA MET A 24 5.41 -11.80 3.40
C MET A 24 5.43 -13.32 3.23
N SER A 25 5.86 -14.05 4.26
CA SER A 25 5.89 -15.51 4.24
C SER A 25 4.47 -16.11 4.11
N SER A 26 3.51 -15.57 4.85
CA SER A 26 2.12 -16.04 4.80
C SER A 26 1.45 -15.73 3.47
N VAL A 27 1.68 -14.54 2.90
CA VAL A 27 1.14 -14.16 1.59
C VAL A 27 1.76 -15.05 0.53
N GLN A 28 3.08 -15.24 0.54
CA GLN A 28 3.77 -16.13 -0.40
C GLN A 28 3.21 -17.55 -0.35
N LYS A 29 3.07 -18.14 0.85
CA LYS A 29 2.49 -19.47 1.03
C LYS A 29 1.09 -19.58 0.39
N LEU A 30 0.23 -18.58 0.61
CA LEU A 30 -1.13 -18.57 0.07
C LEU A 30 -1.15 -18.42 -1.47
N VAL A 31 -0.35 -17.52 -2.04
CA VAL A 31 -0.37 -17.28 -3.50
C VAL A 31 0.28 -18.41 -4.30
N THR A 32 1.18 -19.18 -3.68
CA THR A 32 1.82 -20.35 -4.31
C THR A 32 1.05 -21.66 -4.11
N ASP A 33 0.00 -21.65 -3.29
CA ASP A 33 -0.82 -22.83 -3.03
C ASP A 33 -1.78 -23.07 -4.20
N GLU A 34 -1.60 -24.16 -4.95
CA GLU A 34 -2.45 -24.50 -6.11
C GLU A 34 -3.90 -24.84 -5.74
N ASP A 35 -4.19 -25.11 -4.46
CA ASP A 35 -5.57 -25.32 -4.01
C ASP A 35 -6.25 -23.99 -3.62
N VAL A 36 -5.47 -22.91 -3.46
CA VAL A 36 -5.98 -21.54 -3.24
C VAL A 36 -5.97 -20.73 -4.54
N PHE A 37 -4.89 -20.80 -5.31
CA PHE A 37 -4.71 -20.16 -6.61
C PHE A 37 -4.44 -21.24 -7.66
N PRO A 38 -5.49 -21.87 -8.21
CA PRO A 38 -5.32 -22.92 -9.20
C PRO A 38 -4.62 -22.43 -10.46
N THR A 39 -3.56 -23.12 -10.86
CA THR A 39 -2.78 -22.84 -12.07
C THR A 39 -3.18 -23.72 -13.26
N LYS A 40 -3.96 -24.78 -13.00
CA LYS A 40 -4.38 -25.78 -13.99
C LYS A 40 -5.80 -25.51 -14.46
N TYR A 41 -6.00 -25.63 -15.77
CA TYR A 41 -7.31 -25.49 -16.39
C TYR A 41 -8.31 -26.51 -15.82
N GLY A 42 -9.53 -26.06 -15.52
CA GLY A 42 -10.61 -26.90 -14.99
C GLY A 42 -10.64 -27.07 -13.47
N LYS A 43 -9.67 -26.51 -12.73
CA LYS A 43 -9.79 -26.37 -11.27
C LYS A 43 -10.47 -25.05 -10.93
N GLU A 44 -11.48 -25.11 -10.06
CA GLU A 44 -12.20 -23.95 -9.55
C GLU A 44 -11.50 -23.36 -8.32
N PHE A 45 -11.71 -22.06 -8.08
CA PHE A 45 -11.26 -21.41 -6.84
C PHE A 45 -12.04 -21.95 -5.63
N PRO A 46 -11.41 -22.01 -4.44
CA PRO A 46 -12.11 -22.47 -3.25
C PRO A 46 -13.21 -21.49 -2.84
N ASN A 47 -14.25 -21.99 -2.17
CA ASN A 47 -15.34 -21.16 -1.63
C ASN A 47 -14.84 -20.08 -0.64
N SER A 48 -13.66 -20.29 -0.05
CA SER A 48 -13.02 -19.34 0.87
C SER A 48 -12.13 -18.32 0.17
N PHE A 49 -12.01 -18.35 -1.17
CA PHE A 49 -11.06 -17.54 -1.93
C PHE A 49 -11.19 -16.03 -1.63
N GLU A 50 -12.41 -15.49 -1.67
CA GLU A 50 -12.64 -14.08 -1.37
C GLU A 50 -12.15 -13.70 0.03
N SER A 51 -12.41 -14.54 1.03
CA SER A 51 -11.95 -14.31 2.41
C SER A 51 -10.42 -14.34 2.53
N LEU A 52 -9.76 -15.17 1.73
CA LEU A 52 -8.30 -15.26 1.66
C LEU A 52 -7.70 -14.03 0.98
N VAL A 53 -8.27 -13.58 -0.13
CA VAL A 53 -7.83 -12.35 -0.83
C VAL A 53 -7.99 -11.13 0.07
N LYS A 54 -9.12 -10.98 0.77
CA LYS A 54 -9.33 -9.91 1.76
C LYS A 54 -8.26 -9.92 2.84
N LYS A 55 -7.92 -11.12 3.36
CA LYS A 55 -6.84 -11.29 4.36
C LYS A 55 -5.48 -10.89 3.81
N ILE A 56 -5.14 -11.30 2.59
CA ILE A 56 -3.89 -10.93 1.90
C ILE A 56 -3.80 -9.42 1.73
N CYS A 57 -4.83 -8.79 1.14
CA CYS A 57 -4.87 -7.35 0.92
C CYS A 57 -4.73 -6.56 2.24
N LYS A 58 -5.43 -6.98 3.29
CA LYS A 58 -5.29 -6.37 4.62
C LYS A 58 -3.86 -6.42 5.15
N TYR A 59 -3.20 -7.57 5.05
CA TYR A 59 -1.82 -7.70 5.52
C TYR A 59 -0.83 -6.87 4.69
N LEU A 60 -0.98 -6.84 3.38
CA LEU A 60 -0.16 -6.00 2.51
C LEU A 60 -0.38 -4.51 2.78
N PHE A 61 -1.62 -4.11 3.09
CA PHE A 61 -1.94 -2.74 3.49
C PHE A 61 -1.18 -2.34 4.77
N HIS A 62 -1.12 -3.21 5.78
CA HIS A 62 -0.36 -2.92 7.01
C HIS A 62 1.13 -2.68 6.74
N VAL A 63 1.73 -3.46 5.85
CA VAL A 63 3.14 -3.29 5.46
C VAL A 63 3.31 -1.95 4.74
N LEU A 64 2.43 -1.64 3.80
CA LEU A 64 2.47 -0.39 3.04
C LEU A 64 2.31 0.84 3.95
N ALA A 65 1.31 0.81 4.84
CA ALA A 65 1.09 1.85 5.84
C ALA A 65 2.31 2.05 6.75
N HIS A 66 2.95 0.95 7.17
CA HIS A 66 4.17 1.02 7.98
C HIS A 66 5.33 1.68 7.24
N ILE A 67 5.54 1.36 5.97
CA ILE A 67 6.59 1.99 5.13
C ILE A 67 6.35 3.51 5.06
N TYR A 68 5.11 3.94 4.82
CA TYR A 68 4.75 5.36 4.79
C TYR A 68 4.93 6.05 6.16
N SER A 69 4.53 5.41 7.25
CA SER A 69 4.58 6.05 8.57
C SER A 69 5.99 6.09 9.17
N SER A 70 6.80 5.07 8.88
CA SER A 70 8.04 4.80 9.63
C SER A 70 9.31 4.87 8.79
N HIS A 71 9.20 4.71 7.47
CA HIS A 71 10.36 4.63 6.57
C HIS A 71 10.29 5.59 5.38
N PHE A 72 9.40 6.58 5.42
CA PHE A 72 9.27 7.53 4.31
C PHE A 72 10.52 8.37 4.10
N LYS A 73 11.23 8.75 5.17
CA LYS A 73 12.48 9.54 5.04
C LYS A 73 13.55 8.77 4.25
N GLU A 74 13.64 7.47 4.48
CA GLU A 74 14.55 6.56 3.81
C GLU A 74 14.14 6.35 2.34
N THR A 75 12.84 6.19 2.05
CA THR A 75 12.37 6.09 0.66
C THR A 75 12.56 7.39 -0.12
N LEU A 76 12.51 8.55 0.55
CA LEU A 76 12.90 9.83 -0.04
C LEU A 76 14.40 9.88 -0.33
N ALA A 77 15.24 9.50 0.64
CA ALA A 77 16.71 9.51 0.50
C ALA A 77 17.21 8.58 -0.62
N LEU A 78 16.49 7.48 -0.88
CA LEU A 78 16.78 6.54 -1.97
C LEU A 78 16.07 6.90 -3.29
N GLU A 79 15.34 8.02 -3.36
CA GLU A 79 14.55 8.45 -4.52
C GLU A 79 13.47 7.42 -4.96
N LEU A 80 13.00 6.58 -4.03
CA LEU A 80 11.99 5.53 -4.27
C LEU A 80 10.55 5.97 -4.01
N HIS A 81 10.34 7.16 -3.45
CA HIS A 81 9.02 7.69 -3.08
C HIS A 81 8.00 7.72 -4.25
N GLY A 82 8.44 7.97 -5.49
CA GLY A 82 7.56 7.92 -6.67
C GLY A 82 7.02 6.52 -6.96
N HIS A 83 7.85 5.49 -6.80
CA HIS A 83 7.45 4.09 -6.94
C HIS A 83 6.47 3.70 -5.83
N LEU A 84 6.76 4.11 -4.59
CA LEU A 84 5.89 3.87 -3.43
C LEU A 84 4.51 4.50 -3.63
N ASN A 85 4.45 5.74 -4.14
CA ASN A 85 3.21 6.45 -4.43
C ASN A 85 2.38 5.77 -5.52
N THR A 86 3.02 5.32 -6.60
CA THR A 86 2.33 4.60 -7.68
C THR A 86 1.76 3.27 -7.19
N LEU A 87 2.55 2.51 -6.42
CA LEU A 87 2.11 1.28 -5.79
C LEU A 87 0.90 1.53 -4.87
N TYR A 88 0.97 2.57 -4.04
CA TYR A 88 -0.11 2.93 -3.13
C TYR A 88 -1.39 3.31 -3.85
N THR A 89 -1.32 4.18 -4.86
CA THR A 89 -2.51 4.58 -5.63
C THR A 89 -3.17 3.37 -6.28
N HIS A 90 -2.40 2.54 -6.98
CA HIS A 90 -2.92 1.34 -7.62
C HIS A 90 -3.55 0.38 -6.60
N PHE A 91 -2.88 0.18 -5.46
CA PHE A 91 -3.36 -0.69 -4.40
C PHE A 91 -4.67 -0.18 -3.78
N ILE A 92 -4.77 1.11 -3.45
CA ILE A 92 -5.99 1.70 -2.88
C ILE A 92 -7.16 1.66 -3.86
N LEU A 93 -6.93 1.97 -5.13
CA LEU A 93 -7.97 1.87 -6.15
C LEU A 93 -8.49 0.43 -6.26
N PHE A 94 -7.58 -0.54 -6.29
CA PHE A 94 -7.94 -1.96 -6.38
C PHE A 94 -8.74 -2.44 -5.16
N ILE A 95 -8.28 -2.19 -3.93
CA ILE A 95 -8.99 -2.66 -2.73
C ILE A 95 -10.34 -1.97 -2.54
N ARG A 96 -10.51 -0.73 -3.03
CA ARG A 96 -11.79 -0.01 -2.97
C ARG A 96 -12.79 -0.55 -3.99
N GLU A 97 -12.34 -0.76 -5.23
CA GLU A 97 -13.19 -1.29 -6.31
C GLU A 97 -13.80 -2.65 -5.93
N PHE A 98 -13.01 -3.51 -5.32
CA PHE A 98 -13.42 -4.87 -4.94
C PHE A 98 -13.83 -5.02 -3.47
N ASN A 99 -13.92 -3.92 -2.70
CA ASN A 99 -14.25 -3.91 -1.26
C ASN A 99 -13.42 -4.93 -0.44
N LEU A 100 -12.11 -4.96 -0.67
CA LEU A 100 -11.21 -5.98 -0.11
C LEU A 100 -10.69 -5.66 1.29
N VAL A 101 -10.76 -4.39 1.70
CA VAL A 101 -10.35 -3.91 3.03
C VAL A 101 -11.42 -2.98 3.55
N ASP A 102 -11.73 -3.06 4.86
CA ASP A 102 -12.71 -2.19 5.50
C ASP A 102 -12.27 -0.73 5.42
N LEU A 103 -13.20 0.16 5.07
CA LEU A 103 -12.96 1.61 5.01
C LEU A 103 -12.33 2.15 6.29
N LYS A 104 -12.70 1.59 7.45
CA LYS A 104 -12.16 1.99 8.76
C LYS A 104 -10.67 1.74 8.91
N GLU A 105 -10.10 0.78 8.18
CA GLU A 105 -8.67 0.49 8.21
C GLU A 105 -7.93 1.39 7.22
N THR A 106 -8.56 1.74 6.10
CA THR A 106 -7.97 2.66 5.11
C THR A 106 -7.98 4.12 5.55
N THR A 107 -8.84 4.49 6.52
CA THR A 107 -8.95 5.89 6.98
C THR A 107 -7.69 6.48 7.57
N ILE A 108 -6.80 5.63 8.10
CA ILE A 108 -5.48 6.06 8.62
C ILE A 108 -4.63 6.70 7.51
N MET A 109 -4.95 6.42 6.24
CA MET A 109 -4.28 7.00 5.08
C MET A 109 -5.21 7.84 4.19
N ASP A 110 -6.42 8.19 4.66
CA ASP A 110 -7.34 9.04 3.88
C ASP A 110 -6.70 10.40 3.55
N ASP A 111 -5.94 10.95 4.50
CA ASP A 111 -5.12 12.15 4.35
C ASP A 111 -4.16 12.09 3.15
N LEU A 112 -3.61 10.91 2.83
CA LEU A 112 -2.76 10.70 1.66
C LEU A 112 -3.60 10.47 0.40
N THR A 113 -4.71 9.74 0.52
CA THR A 113 -5.63 9.45 -0.59
C THR A 113 -6.31 10.71 -1.13
N GLU A 114 -6.75 11.61 -0.26
CA GLU A 114 -7.36 12.90 -0.64
C GLU A 114 -6.36 13.81 -1.35
N ARG A 115 -5.10 13.82 -0.89
CA ARG A 115 -4.01 14.60 -1.52
C ARG A 115 -3.59 14.04 -2.88
N GLN A 116 -3.71 12.74 -3.12
CA GLN A 116 -3.47 12.17 -4.45
C GLN A 116 -4.59 12.52 -5.44
N LYS A 117 -5.86 12.46 -5.01
CA LYS A 117 -7.01 12.81 -5.86
C LYS A 117 -7.01 14.28 -6.29
N SER A 118 -6.53 15.19 -5.44
CA SER A 118 -6.41 16.61 -5.79
C SER A 118 -5.30 16.92 -6.80
N LEU A 119 -4.36 16.00 -7.02
CA LEU A 119 -3.34 16.10 -8.07
C LEU A 119 -3.88 15.66 -9.44
N GLU A 120 -4.78 14.66 -9.46
CA GLU A 120 -5.39 14.13 -10.69
C GLU A 120 -6.44 15.07 -11.32
N SER A 121 -6.98 16.03 -10.56
CA SER A 121 -7.96 17.01 -11.07
C SER A 121 -7.33 18.21 -11.79
N THR A 122 -6.01 18.26 -11.96
CA THR A 122 -5.39 19.24 -12.85
C THR A 122 -5.58 18.83 -14.33
N PRO A 123 -6.22 19.66 -15.17
CA PRO A 123 -6.43 19.31 -16.57
C PRO A 123 -5.11 19.07 -17.28
N LYS A 124 -5.06 17.97 -18.05
CA LYS A 124 -3.97 17.57 -18.94
C LYS A 124 -3.78 18.63 -20.04
N ALA A 125 -3.17 19.76 -19.72
CA ALA A 125 -2.75 20.76 -20.70
C ALA A 125 -1.44 20.27 -21.35
N SER A 126 -1.58 19.69 -22.55
CA SER A 126 -0.62 19.59 -23.65
C SER A 126 0.86 19.32 -23.31
N LEU A 127 1.36 18.16 -23.74
CA LEU A 127 2.79 17.93 -23.93
C LEU A 127 3.39 18.93 -24.93
N SER A 128 4.47 19.61 -24.55
CA SER A 128 5.66 19.89 -25.38
C SER A 128 6.87 20.16 -24.46
N PRO A 129 8.09 19.86 -24.91
CA PRO A 129 9.11 19.17 -24.10
C PRO A 129 9.99 20.09 -23.26
N LEU A 130 10.52 19.54 -22.15
CA LEU A 130 11.78 19.94 -21.49
C LEU A 130 12.17 21.42 -21.69
N ASN A 131 11.73 22.30 -20.79
CA ASN A 131 12.49 23.45 -20.25
C ASN A 131 11.55 24.50 -19.62
N ALA A 132 11.08 24.23 -18.40
CA ALA A 132 10.85 25.25 -17.38
C ALA A 132 10.47 24.49 -16.11
N LEU A 133 11.46 24.28 -15.24
CA LEU A 133 11.24 23.75 -13.90
C LEU A 133 10.25 24.69 -13.19
N ASN A 134 8.98 24.30 -13.19
CA ASN A 134 7.87 25.15 -12.80
C ASN A 134 8.04 25.50 -11.31
N PRO A 135 8.07 26.78 -10.92
CA PRO A 135 8.20 27.16 -9.50
C PRO A 135 7.10 26.55 -8.63
N VAL A 136 5.95 26.21 -9.22
CA VAL A 136 4.87 25.44 -8.58
C VAL A 136 5.27 24.00 -8.27
N VAL A 137 6.00 23.30 -9.14
CA VAL A 137 6.51 21.95 -8.86
C VAL A 137 7.57 22.01 -7.77
N ASN A 138 8.40 23.06 -7.75
CA ASN A 138 9.36 23.31 -6.68
C ASN A 138 8.67 23.71 -5.35
N GLN A 139 7.52 24.37 -5.42
CA GLN A 139 6.69 24.72 -4.26
C GLN A 139 5.95 23.50 -3.70
N LEU A 140 5.45 22.63 -4.57
CA LEU A 140 4.92 21.32 -4.19
C LEU A 140 6.05 20.45 -3.60
N TYR A 141 7.27 20.47 -4.17
CA TYR A 141 8.43 19.80 -3.59
C TYR A 141 8.73 20.31 -2.17
N LYS A 142 8.71 21.63 -1.94
CA LYS A 142 8.89 22.22 -0.61
C LYS A 142 7.75 21.92 0.37
N GLN A 143 6.53 21.75 -0.13
CA GLN A 143 5.34 21.46 0.69
C GLN A 143 5.15 19.96 0.97
N PHE A 144 5.71 19.08 0.14
CA PHE A 144 5.71 17.62 0.31
C PHE A 144 6.96 17.06 1.03
N PHE A 145 8.11 17.77 1.02
CA PHE A 145 9.38 17.28 1.61
C PHE A 145 9.83 17.94 2.93
N VAL A 146 9.23 19.05 3.37
CA VAL A 146 9.57 19.67 4.67
C VAL A 146 8.42 19.43 5.65
N PHE A 147 8.31 18.20 6.15
CA PHE A 147 7.54 17.97 7.38
C PHE A 147 8.30 18.62 8.53
N HIS A 148 7.74 19.72 9.04
CA HIS A 148 8.10 20.32 10.32
C HIS A 148 8.19 19.22 11.40
N PRO A 149 9.17 19.30 12.32
CA PRO A 149 9.29 18.34 13.40
C PRO A 149 8.05 18.45 14.28
N VAL A 150 7.28 17.38 14.38
CA VAL A 150 6.32 17.24 15.48
C VAL A 150 7.16 16.86 16.70
N SER A 151 7.43 17.87 17.52
CA SER A 151 7.90 17.79 18.90
C SER A 151 6.91 17.02 19.77
#